data_AF-A0A0S8CSM8-F1
#
_entry.id   AF-A0A0S8CSM8-F1
#
_cell.length_a   1.000
_cell.length_b   1.000
_cell.length_c   1.000
_cell.angle_alpha   90.00
_cell.angle_beta   90.00
_cell.angle_gamma   90.00
#
_symmetry.space_group_name_H-M   'P 1'
#
loop_
_entity.id
_entity.type
_entity.pdbx_description
1 polymer ?
#
loop_
_entity_poly.entity_id
_entity_poly.type
_entity_poly.pdbx_seq_one_letter_code
_entity_poly.pdbx_strand_id
1 'polypeptide(L)'
;MASSSSYDVLVIGAGLAGMRAAIAAHEHGASVALLTKVHPVRSHSNAAQGGINAALTDRGDHWEDHAFETVKGSDYLGDQDAVEVLAREAGQDIIALEHMGVIFNRNEEGRLGTRRFGGQKRARTFFVSDFTGQAML
;
A
#
# COMPACT_ATOMS: atom_id res chain seq x y z
N MET A 1 -32.26 -24.51 6.31
CA MET A 1 -32.26 -23.04 6.50
C MET A 1 -30.82 -22.56 6.43
N ALA A 2 -30.53 -21.49 5.69
CA ALA A 2 -29.20 -20.90 5.72
C ALA A 2 -28.97 -20.24 7.09
N SER A 3 -27.83 -20.49 7.72
CA SER A 3 -27.44 -19.80 8.96
C SER A 3 -27.06 -18.35 8.64
N SER A 4 -27.65 -17.38 9.33
CA SER A 4 -27.26 -15.96 9.23
C SER A 4 -26.25 -15.60 10.31
N SER A 5 -25.14 -14.99 9.92
CA SER A 5 -24.19 -14.35 10.84
C SER A 5 -24.23 -12.83 10.61
N SER A 6 -24.15 -12.04 11.68
CA SER A 6 -24.19 -10.58 11.64
C SER A 6 -22.80 -10.00 11.91
N TYR A 7 -22.40 -9.03 11.08
CA TYR A 7 -21.15 -8.28 11.19
C TYR A 7 -21.42 -6.83 10.80
N ASP A 8 -20.66 -5.89 11.36
CA ASP A 8 -20.79 -4.46 11.03
C ASP A 8 -20.22 -4.15 9.64
N VAL A 9 -19.13 -4.83 9.27
CA VAL A 9 -18.45 -4.66 7.98
C VAL A 9 -18.21 -6.01 7.32
N LEU A 10 -18.59 -6.13 6.04
CA LEU A 10 -18.23 -7.25 5.17
C LEU A 10 -17.20 -6.79 4.15
N VAL A 11 -15.99 -7.36 4.19
CA VAL A 11 -14.95 -7.16 3.19
C VAL A 11 -14.90 -8.36 2.25
N ILE A 12 -15.05 -8.12 0.95
CA ILE A 12 -14.98 -9.17 -0.09
C ILE A 12 -13.66 -9.07 -0.84
N GLY A 13 -12.74 -9.99 -0.53
CA GLY A 13 -11.40 -10.11 -1.10
C GLY A 13 -10.31 -9.97 -0.04
N ALA A 14 -9.42 -10.96 0.07
CA ALA A 14 -8.32 -10.95 1.03
C ALA A 14 -6.95 -10.68 0.37
N GLY A 15 -6.91 -9.71 -0.56
CA GLY A 15 -5.65 -9.11 -1.01
C GLY A 15 -5.21 -7.98 -0.07
N LEU A 16 -4.11 -7.29 -0.40
CA LEU A 16 -3.56 -6.21 0.44
C LEU A 16 -4.61 -5.17 0.84
N ALA A 17 -5.37 -4.66 -0.13
CA ALA A 17 -6.40 -3.65 0.13
C ALA A 17 -7.50 -4.16 1.07
N GLY A 18 -8.00 -5.38 0.85
CA GLY A 18 -9.08 -5.94 1.67
C GLY A 18 -8.62 -6.28 3.09
N MET A 19 -7.42 -6.84 3.25
CA MET A 19 -6.87 -7.11 4.59
C MET A 19 -6.56 -5.81 5.33
N ARG A 20 -5.99 -4.79 4.66
CA ARG A 20 -5.76 -3.48 5.26
C ARG A 20 -7.07 -2.80 5.70
N ALA A 21 -8.11 -2.87 4.87
CA ALA A 21 -9.44 -2.35 5.20
C ALA A 21 -10.07 -3.11 6.39
N ALA A 22 -9.93 -4.44 6.43
CA ALA A 22 -10.44 -5.25 7.53
C ALA A 22 -9.73 -4.91 8.86
N ILE A 23 -8.40 -4.75 8.83
CA ILE A 23 -7.61 -4.30 9.99
C ILE A 23 -8.08 -2.92 10.44
N ALA A 24 -8.16 -1.95 9.53
CA ALA A 24 -8.57 -0.59 9.86
C ALA A 24 -9.98 -0.55 10.48
N ALA A 25 -10.95 -1.25 9.89
CA ALA A 25 -12.31 -1.32 10.43
C ALA A 25 -12.33 -1.96 11.83
N HIS A 26 -11.56 -3.03 12.03
CA HIS A 26 -11.45 -3.69 13.33
C HIS A 26 -10.81 -2.80 14.40
N GLU A 27 -9.75 -2.06 14.05
CA GLU A 27 -9.10 -1.08 14.95
C GLU A 27 -10.06 0.04 15.39
N HIS A 28 -11.08 0.35 14.58
CA HIS A 28 -12.14 1.30 14.90
C HIS A 28 -13.36 0.65 15.60
N GLY A 29 -13.24 -0.60 16.05
CA GLY A 29 -14.23 -1.28 16.89
C GLY A 29 -15.32 -2.04 16.13
N ALA A 30 -15.24 -2.13 14.80
CA ALA A 30 -16.21 -2.89 14.01
C ALA A 30 -15.95 -4.40 14.11
N SER A 31 -17.03 -5.19 14.16
CA SER A 31 -16.98 -6.61 13.85
C SER A 31 -16.87 -6.79 12.32
N VAL A 32 -15.82 -7.49 11.87
CA VAL A 32 -15.51 -7.60 10.43
C VAL A 32 -15.59 -9.05 9.97
N ALA A 33 -16.34 -9.29 8.90
CA ALA A 33 -16.23 -10.52 8.12
C ALA A 33 -15.32 -10.28 6.90
N LEU A 34 -14.22 -11.01 6.81
CA LEU A 34 -13.35 -11.02 5.62
C LEU A 34 -13.62 -12.29 4.81
N LEU A 35 -14.24 -12.14 3.64
CA LEU A 35 -14.57 -13.23 2.74
C LEU A 35 -13.63 -13.24 1.54
N THR A 36 -13.12 -14.41 1.18
CA THR A 36 -12.27 -14.57 0.00
C THR A 36 -12.51 -15.91 -0.68
N LYS A 37 -12.44 -15.93 -2.02
CA LYS A 37 -12.60 -17.15 -2.82
C LYS A 37 -11.35 -18.04 -2.86
N VAL A 38 -10.21 -17.50 -2.42
CA VAL A 38 -8.92 -18.19 -2.33
C VAL A 38 -8.28 -17.88 -0.98
N HIS A 39 -7.36 -18.72 -0.53
CA HIS A 39 -6.53 -18.41 0.65
C HIS A 39 -5.85 -17.02 0.47
N PRO A 40 -5.76 -16.16 1.51
CA PRO A 40 -5.25 -14.79 1.38
C PRO A 40 -3.88 -14.67 0.66
N VAL A 41 -2.90 -15.50 1.03
CA VAL A 41 -1.58 -15.54 0.36
C VAL A 41 -1.60 -15.98 -1.12
N ARG A 42 -2.74 -16.45 -1.63
CA ARG A 42 -2.94 -16.78 -3.05
C ARG A 42 -3.61 -15.62 -3.82
N SER A 43 -3.83 -14.48 -3.19
CA SER A 43 -4.27 -13.27 -3.89
C SER A 43 -3.18 -12.78 -4.86
N HIS A 44 -3.59 -12.05 -5.90
CA HIS A 44 -2.64 -11.56 -6.90
C HIS A 44 -1.66 -10.53 -6.35
N SER A 45 -1.98 -9.91 -5.20
CA SER A 45 -1.05 -9.05 -4.48
C SER A 45 0.27 -9.74 -4.16
N ASN A 46 0.26 -11.06 -3.91
CA ASN A 46 1.47 -11.84 -3.67
C ASN A 46 2.45 -11.81 -4.85
N ALA A 47 1.97 -11.59 -6.08
CA ALA A 47 2.78 -11.59 -7.28
C ALA A 47 3.46 -10.24 -7.57
N ALA A 48 3.17 -9.18 -6.79
CA ALA A 48 3.81 -7.89 -6.99
C ALA A 48 5.30 -7.94 -6.62
N GLN A 49 6.15 -7.39 -7.49
CA GLN A 49 7.61 -7.45 -7.35
C GLN A 49 8.21 -6.07 -7.10
N GLY A 50 7.84 -5.12 -7.98
CA GLY A 50 8.45 -3.80 -8.16
C GLY A 50 8.59 -2.95 -6.91
N GLY A 51 7.62 -2.99 -6.02
CA GLY A 51 7.61 -2.20 -4.80
C GLY A 51 6.41 -1.28 -4.72
N ILE A 52 6.48 -0.34 -3.79
CA ILE A 52 5.41 0.61 -3.46
C ILE A 52 6.01 2.02 -3.41
N ASN A 53 5.34 2.96 -4.07
CA ASN A 53 5.81 4.34 -4.17
C ASN A 53 5.30 5.15 -3.01
N ALA A 54 6.19 5.90 -2.37
CA ALA A 54 5.79 6.88 -1.37
C ALA A 54 6.82 8.01 -1.28
N ALA A 55 6.35 9.20 -0.99
CA ALA A 55 7.22 10.34 -0.68
C ALA A 55 7.36 10.45 0.84
N LEU A 56 8.60 10.39 1.35
CA LEU A 56 8.89 10.67 2.75
C LEU A 56 9.22 12.16 2.88
N THR A 57 8.18 12.99 3.08
CA THR A 57 8.29 14.45 3.11
C THR A 57 9.16 14.97 4.25
N ASP A 58 9.16 14.30 5.40
CA ASP A 58 10.07 14.54 6.52
C ASP A 58 11.55 14.30 6.16
N ARG A 59 11.81 13.56 5.07
CA ARG A 59 13.15 13.25 4.54
C ARG A 59 13.47 13.97 3.22
N GLY A 60 12.67 14.97 2.86
CA GLY A 60 12.93 15.85 1.73
C GLY A 60 12.40 15.38 0.37
N ASP A 61 11.56 14.34 0.32
CA ASP A 61 10.77 14.02 -0.88
C ASP A 61 9.34 14.54 -0.70
N HIS A 62 9.03 15.65 -1.38
CA HIS A 62 7.74 16.31 -1.30
C HIS A 62 6.64 15.45 -1.94
N TRP A 63 5.53 15.23 -1.25
CA TRP A 63 4.41 14.45 -1.78
C TRP A 63 3.83 15.09 -3.05
N GLU A 64 3.95 16.41 -3.22
CA GLU A 64 3.53 17.15 -4.40
C GLU A 64 4.27 16.68 -5.67
N ASP A 65 5.56 16.31 -5.56
CA ASP A 65 6.30 15.73 -6.68
C ASP A 65 5.73 14.36 -7.07
N HIS A 66 5.32 13.55 -6.09
CA HIS A 66 4.66 12.25 -6.33
C HIS A 66 3.27 12.43 -6.94
N ALA A 67 2.49 13.40 -6.45
CA ALA A 67 1.19 13.75 -7.00
C ALA A 67 1.31 14.23 -8.45
N PHE A 68 2.24 15.16 -8.74
CA PHE A 68 2.47 15.68 -10.08
C PHE A 68 2.80 14.57 -11.08
N GLU A 69 3.70 13.65 -10.72
CA GLU A 69 4.06 12.52 -11.58
C GLU A 69 2.90 11.56 -11.80
N THR A 70 2.05 11.37 -10.79
CA THR A 70 0.84 10.55 -10.89
C THR A 70 -0.19 11.19 -11.82
N VAL A 71 -0.47 12.50 -11.66
CA VAL A 71 -1.38 13.25 -12.55
C VAL A 71 -0.86 13.22 -13.98
N LYS A 72 0.42 13.52 -14.19
CA LYS A 72 1.05 13.48 -15.51
C LYS A 72 1.01 12.06 -16.10
N GLY A 73 1.31 11.03 -15.30
CA GLY A 73 1.30 9.64 -15.73
C GLY A 73 -0.10 9.12 -16.06
N SER A 74 -1.13 9.68 -15.44
CA SER A 74 -2.54 9.41 -15.75
C SER A 74 -3.03 10.11 -17.04
N ASP A 75 -2.15 10.82 -17.75
CA ASP A 75 -2.50 11.69 -18.88
C ASP A 75 -3.57 12.73 -18.49
N TYR A 76 -3.47 13.25 -17.26
CA TYR A 76 -4.42 14.19 -16.66
C TYR A 76 -5.87 13.70 -16.55
N LEU A 77 -6.12 12.40 -16.72
CA LEU A 77 -7.44 11.79 -16.56
C LEU A 77 -7.73 11.31 -15.13
N GLY A 78 -6.71 11.27 -14.26
CA GLY A 78 -6.88 10.90 -12.86
C GLY A 78 -7.57 11.99 -12.04
N ASP A 79 -8.50 11.57 -11.18
CA ASP A 79 -9.15 12.44 -10.20
C ASP A 79 -8.10 12.98 -9.22
N GLN A 80 -7.83 14.29 -9.31
CA GLN A 80 -6.67 14.87 -8.64
C GLN A 80 -6.82 14.95 -7.12
N ASP A 81 -8.05 14.99 -6.61
CA ASP A 81 -8.36 14.89 -5.19
C ASP A 81 -8.00 13.50 -4.64
N ALA A 82 -8.29 12.42 -5.38
CA ALA A 82 -7.86 11.08 -5.01
C ALA A 82 -6.33 10.92 -5.09
N VAL A 83 -5.70 11.50 -6.11
CA VAL A 83 -4.23 11.51 -6.24
C VAL A 83 -3.55 12.26 -5.09
N GLU A 84 -4.14 13.38 -4.65
CA GLU A 84 -3.65 14.15 -3.51
C GLU A 84 -3.66 13.32 -2.22
N VAL A 85 -4.77 12.63 -1.92
CA VAL A 85 -4.87 11.73 -0.76
C VAL A 85 -3.81 10.63 -0.85
N LEU A 86 -3.73 9.92 -1.98
CA LEU A 86 -2.75 8.87 -2.21
C LEU A 86 -1.32 9.36 -1.96
N ALA A 87 -0.93 10.47 -2.57
CA ALA A 87 0.44 10.95 -2.52
C ALA A 87 0.83 11.45 -1.12
N ARG A 88 -0.09 12.11 -0.41
CA ARG A 88 0.12 12.60 0.96
C ARG A 88 0.25 11.47 1.98
N GLU A 89 -0.61 10.47 1.90
CA GLU A 89 -0.70 9.43 2.93
C GLU A 89 0.31 8.29 2.71
N ALA A 90 0.75 8.06 1.47
CA ALA A 90 1.64 6.94 1.13
C ALA A 90 2.91 6.87 2.00
N GLY A 91 3.48 8.02 2.38
CA GLY A 91 4.66 8.07 3.25
C GLY A 91 4.42 7.44 4.61
N GLN A 92 3.28 7.75 5.24
CA GLN A 92 2.90 7.20 6.53
C GLN A 92 2.57 5.70 6.43
N ASP A 93 1.95 5.27 5.33
CA ASP A 93 1.64 3.86 5.09
C ASP A 93 2.90 2.99 4.96
N ILE A 94 3.98 3.50 4.34
CA ILE A 94 5.27 2.77 4.32
C ILE A 94 5.81 2.54 5.74
N ILE A 95 5.74 3.56 6.60
CA ILE A 95 6.20 3.46 7.97
C ILE A 95 5.31 2.49 8.77
N ALA A 96 4.00 2.53 8.54
CA ALA A 96 3.07 1.58 9.16
C ALA A 96 3.38 0.14 8.75
N LEU A 97 3.61 -0.12 7.46
CA LEU A 97 3.99 -1.45 6.96
C LEU A 97 5.33 -1.93 7.55
N GLU A 98 6.31 -1.05 7.67
CA GLU A 98 7.58 -1.36 8.33
C GLU A 98 7.35 -1.77 9.80
N HIS A 99 6.52 -1.01 10.54
CA HIS A 99 6.17 -1.33 11.93
C HIS A 99 5.33 -2.61 12.07
N MET A 100 4.54 -2.96 11.05
CA MET A 100 3.83 -4.25 10.98
C MET A 100 4.77 -5.42 10.67
N GLY A 101 6.05 -5.16 10.40
CA GLY A 101 7.08 -6.19 10.24
C GLY A 101 7.55 -6.40 8.80
N VAL A 102 7.14 -5.57 7.84
CA VAL A 102 7.66 -5.65 6.47
C VAL A 102 9.12 -5.21 6.46
N ILE A 103 10.01 -6.12 6.08
CA ILE A 103 11.46 -5.89 6.06
C ILE A 103 11.87 -5.28 4.72
N PHE A 104 11.60 -3.98 4.55
CA PHE A 104 12.07 -3.24 3.38
C PHE A 104 13.60 -3.23 3.29
N ASN A 105 14.11 -3.19 2.06
CA ASN A 105 15.54 -3.02 1.80
C ASN A 105 16.07 -1.74 2.47
N ARG A 106 17.33 -1.80 2.89
CA ARG A 106 18.02 -0.68 3.54
C ARG A 106 19.04 -0.05 2.60
N ASN A 107 19.25 1.25 2.75
CA ASN A 107 20.39 1.94 2.17
C ASN A 107 21.67 1.69 3.01
N GLU A 108 22.80 2.25 2.58
CA GLU A 108 24.10 2.11 3.25
C GLU A 108 24.10 2.66 4.70
N GLU A 109 23.19 3.58 5.01
CA GLU A 109 23.01 4.17 6.35
C GLU A 109 22.05 3.34 7.24
N GLY A 110 21.53 2.22 6.76
CA GLY A 110 20.55 1.40 7.48
C GLY A 110 19.12 1.97 7.49
N ARG A 111 18.86 3.06 6.75
CA ARG A 111 17.51 3.63 6.57
C ARG A 111 16.76 2.92 5.46
N LEU A 112 15.46 3.15 5.34
CA LEU A 112 14.65 2.65 4.22
C LEU A 112 15.28 3.05 2.87
N GLY A 113 15.65 2.04 2.07
CA GLY A 113 16.22 2.22 0.75
C GLY A 113 15.13 2.31 -0.32
N THR A 114 15.39 3.13 -1.35
CA THR A 114 14.50 3.27 -2.50
C THR A 114 15.20 2.90 -3.79
N ARG A 115 14.42 2.53 -4.81
CA ARG A 115 14.87 2.39 -6.19
C ARG A 115 14.07 3.26 -7.14
N ARG A 116 14.60 3.47 -8.35
CA ARG A 116 13.90 4.16 -9.43
C ARG A 116 12.87 3.23 -10.07
N PHE A 117 11.72 3.80 -10.41
CA PHE A 117 10.73 3.21 -11.30
C PHE A 117 10.42 4.15 -12.47
N GLY A 118 9.73 3.63 -13.47
CA GLY A 118 9.27 4.42 -14.61
C GLY A 118 8.36 5.57 -14.19
N GLY A 119 8.48 6.72 -14.87
CA GLY A 119 7.66 7.90 -14.61
C GLY A 119 8.13 8.76 -13.43
N GLN A 120 9.18 8.35 -12.71
CA GLN A 120 9.65 9.06 -11.52
C GLN A 120 10.87 9.96 -11.77
N LYS A 121 10.83 11.18 -11.24
CA LYS A 121 11.98 12.11 -11.23
C LYS A 121 13.02 11.68 -10.19
N ARG A 122 12.58 11.18 -9.03
CA ARG A 122 13.42 10.72 -7.91
C ARG A 122 13.13 9.27 -7.57
N ALA A 123 14.11 8.58 -6.98
CA ALA A 123 13.89 7.21 -6.51
C ALA A 123 13.00 7.24 -5.25
N ARG A 124 11.76 6.74 -5.37
CA ARG A 124 10.79 6.71 -4.27
C ARG A 124 10.00 5.41 -4.15
N THR A 125 10.52 4.36 -4.79
CA THR A 125 9.93 3.02 -4.71
C THR A 125 10.59 2.25 -3.57
N PHE A 126 9.86 1.99 -2.50
CA PHE A 126 10.27 1.10 -1.41
C PHE A 126 10.00 -0.36 -1.82
N PHE A 127 10.93 -1.25 -1.50
CA PHE A 127 10.91 -2.61 -2.06
C PHE A 127 11.50 -3.65 -1.09
N VAL A 128 11.13 -4.90 -1.33
CA VAL A 128 11.80 -6.09 -0.78
C VAL A 128 12.28 -6.92 -1.96
N SER A 129 13.56 -6.75 -2.30
CA SER A 129 14.23 -7.29 -3.49
C SER A 129 13.33 -7.24 -4.74
N ASP A 130 12.78 -8.37 -5.16
CA ASP A 130 11.89 -8.57 -6.28
C ASP A 130 10.61 -9.34 -5.88
N PHE A 131 10.24 -9.33 -4.59
CA PHE A 131 9.07 -10.03 -4.05
C PHE A 131 8.27 -9.17 -3.06
N THR A 132 8.28 -7.85 -3.24
CA THR A 132 7.65 -6.89 -2.30
C THR A 132 6.20 -7.23 -1.95
N GLY A 133 5.41 -7.70 -2.92
CA GLY A 133 4.02 -8.10 -2.70
C GLY A 133 3.87 -9.29 -1.76
N GLN A 134 4.75 -10.29 -1.86
CA GLN A 134 4.78 -11.42 -0.93
C GLN A 134 5.22 -10.98 0.47
N ALA A 135 6.14 -10.02 0.58
CA ALA A 135 6.61 -9.53 1.87
C ALA A 135 5.58 -8.67 2.62
N MET A 136 4.63 -8.07 1.91
CA MET A 136 3.57 -7.23 2.48
C MET A 136 2.30 -8.01 2.86
N LEU A 137 2.17 -9.27 2.44
CA LEU A 137 0.92 -10.04 2.47
C LEU A 137 0.88 -11.06 3.62
#